data_AF-A0A7F8QRC5-F1
#
_entry.id   AF-A0A7F8QRC5-F1
#
_cell.length_a   1.000
_cell.length_b   1.000
_cell.length_c   1.000
_cell.angle_alpha   90.00
_cell.angle_beta   90.00
_cell.angle_gamma   90.00
#
_symmetry.space_group_name_H-M   'P 1'
#
loop_
_entity.id
_entity.type
_entity.pdbx_description
1 polymer ?
#
loop_
_entity_poly.entity_id
_entity_poly.type
_entity_poly.pdbx_seq_one_letter_code
_entity_poly.pdbx_strand_id
1 'polypeptide(L)'
;MSVDMNSQGSDSNEEDYDPNCEEEEEDEDPGDIEDYYVGVASDVEQQGADAFDPEEYQFTCLTYKESEGALNEHMTSLASVLKACLRDIASLVPDHCNKVNTTKKQII
;
A
#
# COMPACT_ATOMS: atom_id res chain seq x y z
N MET A 1 -10.31 3.62 27.63
CA MET A 1 -9.43 4.56 26.89
C MET A 1 -10.26 5.80 26.64
N SER A 2 -9.90 6.94 27.21
CA SER A 2 -10.62 8.20 27.04
C SER A 2 -10.03 8.92 25.84
N VAL A 3 -10.83 9.13 24.80
CA VAL A 3 -10.43 9.87 23.60
C VAL A 3 -10.62 11.36 23.91
N ASP A 4 -9.52 12.11 23.95
CA ASP A 4 -9.53 13.57 24.12
C ASP A 4 -9.60 14.22 22.72
N MET A 5 -10.81 14.58 22.30
CA MET A 5 -11.10 15.17 20.98
C MET A 5 -10.91 16.68 21.02
N ASN A 6 -9.70 17.14 21.35
CA ASN A 6 -9.36 18.56 21.26
C ASN A 6 -8.68 18.86 19.93
N SER A 7 -9.48 18.89 18.86
CA SER A 7 -9.09 19.42 17.55
C SER A 7 -10.17 20.34 17.02
N GLN A 8 -10.34 21.50 17.66
CA GLN A 8 -10.92 22.66 16.97
C GLN A 8 -9.79 23.37 16.23
N GLY A 9 -9.43 22.83 15.05
CA GLY A 9 -8.58 23.48 14.07
C GLY A 9 -9.46 24.25 13.09
N SER A 10 -9.72 25.51 13.44
CA SER A 10 -10.06 26.63 12.56
C SER A 10 -11.02 26.38 11.40
N ASP A 11 -12.29 26.67 11.63
CA ASP A 11 -13.22 27.09 10.57
C ASP A 11 -12.86 28.53 10.18
N SER A 12 -12.05 28.68 9.14
CA SER A 12 -11.73 29.98 8.54
C SER A 12 -11.53 29.78 7.05
N ASN A 13 -12.59 29.33 6.38
CA ASN A 13 -12.87 29.86 5.05
C ASN A 13 -13.69 31.13 5.31
N GLU A 14 -13.06 32.28 5.15
CA GLU A 14 -13.79 33.48 4.77
C GLU A 14 -13.66 33.48 3.25
N GLU A 15 -14.43 32.61 2.58
CA GLU A 15 -14.68 32.76 1.15
C GLU A 15 -15.48 34.06 1.01
N ASP A 16 -14.78 35.11 0.59
CA ASP A 16 -15.35 36.33 0.07
C ASP A 16 -16.45 35.96 -0.94
N TYR A 17 -17.72 36.10 -0.53
CA TYR A 17 -18.84 35.94 -1.44
C TYR A 17 -18.76 37.08 -2.46
N ASP A 18 -18.25 36.80 -3.66
CA ASP A 18 -18.18 37.76 -4.75
C ASP A 18 -19.61 38.15 -5.16
N PRO A 19 -20.06 39.40 -4.89
CA PRO A 19 -21.40 39.85 -5.27
C PRO A 19 -21.58 39.98 -6.78
N ASN A 20 -20.49 39.80 -7.55
CA ASN A 20 -20.47 39.83 -9.00
C ASN A 20 -20.59 38.44 -9.63
N CYS A 21 -20.96 37.42 -8.85
CA CYS A 21 -21.68 36.28 -9.40
C CYS A 21 -22.97 36.84 -10.01
N GLU A 22 -22.93 37.14 -11.30
CA GLU A 22 -24.15 37.22 -12.09
C GLU A 22 -24.89 35.91 -11.80
N GLU A 23 -26.08 36.06 -11.22
CA GLU A 23 -27.11 35.04 -11.09
C GLU A 23 -27.52 34.71 -12.54
N GLU A 24 -26.60 34.08 -13.28
CA GLU A 24 -26.79 33.62 -14.63
C GLU A 24 -27.69 32.41 -14.51
N GLU A 25 -28.98 32.72 -14.67
CA GLU A 25 -30.06 31.86 -15.15
C GLU A 25 -30.02 30.47 -14.51
N GLU A 26 -30.92 30.24 -13.54
CA GLU A 26 -31.41 28.89 -13.26
C GLU A 26 -31.94 28.33 -14.60
N ASP A 27 -31.05 27.72 -15.38
CA ASP A 27 -31.36 26.82 -16.48
C ASP A 27 -32.39 25.88 -15.87
N GLU A 28 -33.65 26.07 -16.29
CA GLU A 28 -34.84 25.41 -15.78
C GLU A 28 -34.48 23.93 -15.63
N ASP A 29 -34.12 23.53 -14.40
CA ASP A 29 -33.60 22.20 -14.12
C ASP A 29 -34.65 21.26 -14.70
N PRO A 30 -34.31 20.35 -15.64
CA PRO A 30 -35.28 19.61 -16.45
C PRO A 30 -36.25 18.69 -15.67
N GLY A 31 -36.47 18.95 -14.39
CA GLY A 31 -37.18 18.17 -13.41
C GLY A 31 -36.29 17.05 -12.92
N ASP A 32 -36.57 16.58 -11.72
CA ASP A 32 -36.12 15.26 -11.28
C ASP A 32 -36.39 14.26 -12.42
N ILE A 33 -35.32 13.76 -13.04
CA ILE A 33 -35.44 12.74 -14.07
C ILE A 33 -36.16 11.53 -13.46
N GLU A 34 -37.35 11.21 -13.99
CA GLU A 34 -38.25 10.20 -13.38
C GLU A 34 -37.56 8.83 -13.19
N ASP A 35 -36.53 8.57 -14.00
CA ASP A 35 -35.78 7.33 -14.02
C ASP A 35 -34.46 7.37 -13.21
N TYR A 36 -34.18 8.44 -12.45
CA TYR A 36 -32.92 8.59 -11.70
C TYR A 36 -32.61 7.41 -10.78
N TYR A 37 -33.65 6.79 -10.20
CA TYR A 37 -33.53 5.64 -9.30
C TYR A 37 -33.92 4.31 -9.94
N VAL A 38 -34.29 4.31 -11.22
CA VAL A 38 -34.66 3.09 -11.95
C VAL A 38 -33.38 2.30 -12.23
N GLY A 39 -33.29 1.09 -11.68
CA GLY A 39 -32.13 0.21 -11.84
C GLY A 39 -31.12 0.29 -10.69
N VAL A 40 -31.18 1.29 -9.82
CA VAL A 40 -30.28 1.41 -8.65
C VAL A 40 -30.41 0.20 -7.72
N ALA A 41 -31.63 -0.32 -7.55
CA ALA A 41 -31.87 -1.52 -6.75
C ALA A 41 -31.31 -2.81 -7.37
N SER A 42 -31.03 -2.82 -8.68
CA SER A 42 -30.42 -3.95 -9.39
C SER A 42 -28.91 -3.82 -9.58
N ASP A 43 -28.35 -2.62 -9.47
CA ASP A 43 -26.90 -2.38 -9.55
C ASP A 43 -26.14 -2.90 -8.32
N VAL A 44 -26.86 -3.10 -7.21
CA VAL A 44 -26.32 -3.76 -6.02
C VAL A 44 -26.58 -5.25 -6.16
N GLU A 45 -25.57 -5.99 -6.62
CA GLU A 45 -25.57 -7.44 -6.46
C GLU A 45 -25.79 -7.74 -4.97
N GLN A 46 -26.90 -8.43 -4.64
CA GLN A 46 -27.13 -8.94 -3.29
C GLN A 46 -25.99 -9.90 -3.02
N GLN A 47 -24.97 -9.44 -2.30
CA GLN A 47 -23.89 -10.29 -1.84
C GLN A 47 -24.58 -11.45 -1.12
N GLY A 48 -24.40 -12.65 -1.67
CA GLY A 48 -25.00 -13.86 -1.12
C GLY A 48 -24.57 -14.04 0.33
N ALA A 49 -25.19 -14.99 1.03
CA ALA A 49 -24.94 -15.29 2.44
C ALA A 49 -23.48 -15.63 2.83
N ASP A 50 -22.53 -15.54 1.91
CA ASP A 50 -21.11 -15.23 2.19
C ASP A 50 -20.95 -13.73 2.56
N ALA A 51 -21.92 -13.24 3.31
CA ALA A 51 -22.03 -11.87 3.77
C ALA A 51 -20.85 -11.65 4.71
N PHE A 52 -19.89 -10.85 4.25
CA PHE A 52 -18.72 -10.38 4.98
C PHE A 52 -18.80 -10.68 6.49
N ASP A 53 -18.13 -11.74 6.94
CA ASP A 53 -18.09 -12.10 8.36
C ASP A 53 -17.08 -11.18 9.07
N PRO A 54 -17.54 -10.19 9.85
CA PRO A 54 -16.64 -9.28 10.53
C PRO A 54 -15.86 -10.00 11.64
N GLU A 55 -16.35 -11.16 12.11
CA GLU A 55 -15.67 -11.99 13.11
C GLU A 55 -14.52 -12.80 12.51
N GLU A 56 -14.55 -13.09 11.21
CA GLU A 56 -13.43 -13.72 10.50
C GLU A 56 -12.26 -12.74 10.30
N TYR A 57 -12.54 -11.44 10.20
CA TYR A 57 -11.51 -10.41 10.01
C TYR A 57 -10.83 -10.00 11.32
N GLN A 58 -9.95 -10.85 11.83
CA GLN A 58 -9.10 -10.54 12.97
C GLN A 58 -7.78 -9.91 12.50
N PHE A 59 -7.56 -8.63 12.83
CA PHE A 59 -6.27 -7.98 12.63
C PHE A 59 -5.59 -7.68 13.97
N THR A 60 -4.27 -7.83 13.99
CA THR A 60 -3.45 -7.50 15.16
C THR A 60 -2.87 -6.12 14.97
N CYS A 61 -3.31 -5.16 15.79
CA CYS A 61 -2.65 -3.87 15.90
C CYS A 61 -1.28 -4.07 16.53
N LEU A 62 -0.23 -3.63 15.85
CA LEU A 62 1.12 -3.55 16.40
C LEU A 62 1.48 -2.09 16.63
N THR A 63 2.17 -1.82 17.73
CA THR A 63 2.86 -0.55 17.93
C THR A 63 4.00 -0.41 16.90
N TYR A 64 4.47 0.82 16.70
CA TYR A 64 5.61 1.07 15.83
C TYR A 64 6.83 0.20 16.19
N LYS A 65 7.10 0.00 17.49
CA LYS A 65 8.25 -0.78 17.95
C LYS A 65 8.12 -2.27 17.69
N GLU A 66 6.91 -2.81 17.82
CA GLU A 66 6.64 -4.21 17.47
C GLU A 66 6.77 -4.43 15.95
N SER A 67 6.25 -3.50 15.15
CA SER A 67 6.38 -3.53 13.69
C SER A 67 7.84 -3.42 13.22
N GLU A 68 8.62 -2.53 13.84
CA GLU A 68 10.06 -2.39 13.58
C GLU A 68 10.81 -3.68 13.91
N GLY A 69 10.50 -4.30 15.05
CA GLY A 69 11.06 -5.59 15.47
C GLY A 69 10.75 -6.72 14.48
N ALA A 70 9.48 -6.90 14.14
CA ALA A 70 9.03 -7.92 13.19
C ALA A 70 9.72 -7.74 11.83
N LEU A 71 9.77 -6.51 11.30
CA LEU A 71 10.45 -6.22 10.04
C LEU A 71 11.93 -6.59 10.09
N ASN A 72 12.62 -6.24 11.18
CA ASN A 72 14.04 -6.52 11.34
C ASN A 72 14.33 -8.03 11.40
N GLU A 73 13.47 -8.81 12.05
CA GLU A 73 13.56 -10.28 12.06
C GLU A 73 13.42 -10.86 10.65
N HIS A 74 12.41 -10.40 9.89
CA HIS A 74 12.22 -10.82 8.50
C HIS A 74 13.42 -10.46 7.62
N MET A 75 13.96 -9.25 7.75
CA MET A 75 15.13 -8.80 6.99
C MET A 75 16.39 -9.60 7.35
N THR A 76 16.58 -9.91 8.63
CA THR A 76 17.71 -10.72 9.10
C THR A 76 17.61 -12.15 8.58
N SER A 77 16.41 -12.75 8.63
CA SER A 77 16.14 -14.08 8.10
C SER A 77 16.44 -14.14 6.60
N LEU A 78 15.90 -13.20 5.81
CA LEU A 78 16.17 -13.11 4.37
C LEU A 78 17.66 -12.94 4.07
N ALA A 79 18.34 -12.06 4.78
CA ALA A 79 19.78 -11.84 4.61
C ALA A 79 20.59 -13.12 4.91
N SER A 80 20.17 -13.92 5.89
CA SER A 80 20.81 -15.20 6.20
C SER A 80 20.67 -16.22 5.07
N VAL A 81 19.48 -16.32 4.47
CA VAL A 81 19.18 -17.19 3.33
C VAL A 81 20.02 -16.79 2.12
N LEU A 82 20.03 -15.49 1.79
CA LEU A 82 20.83 -14.98 0.67
C LEU A 82 22.33 -15.26 0.86
N LYS A 83 22.87 -15.09 2.07
CA LYS A 83 24.26 -15.43 2.38
C LYS A 83 24.54 -16.92 2.21
N ALA A 84 23.61 -17.80 2.58
CA ALA A 84 23.75 -19.23 2.37
C ALA A 84 23.76 -19.56 0.86
N CYS A 85 22.80 -19.06 0.10
CA CYS A 85 22.73 -19.25 -1.35
C CYS A 85 24.00 -18.75 -2.07
N LEU A 86 24.52 -17.58 -1.69
CA LEU A 86 25.76 -17.06 -2.26
C LEU A 86 26.97 -17.95 -1.96
N ARG A 87 27.07 -18.52 -0.75
CA ARG A 87 28.13 -19.49 -0.43
C ARG A 87 28.03 -20.73 -1.30
N ASP A 88 26.83 -21.26 -1.47
CA ASP A 88 26.60 -22.47 -2.27
C ASP A 88 26.96 -22.21 -3.74
N ILE A 89 26.54 -21.07 -4.31
CA ILE A 89 26.91 -20.66 -5.67
C ILE A 89 28.42 -20.44 -5.80
N ALA A 90 29.07 -19.79 -4.83
CA ALA A 90 30.51 -19.57 -4.87
C ALA A 90 31.30 -20.89 -4.85
N SER A 91 30.82 -21.89 -4.11
CA SER A 91 31.41 -23.23 -4.09
C SER A 91 31.28 -24.00 -5.41
N LEU A 92 30.35 -23.59 -6.28
CA LEU A 92 30.17 -24.15 -7.62
C LEU A 92 31.09 -23.53 -8.66
N VAL A 93 31.83 -22.44 -8.34
CA VAL A 93 32.84 -21.88 -9.24
C VAL A 93 34.11 -22.72 -9.13
N PRO A 94 34.47 -23.52 -10.14
CA PRO A 94 35.67 -24.34 -10.05
C PRO A 94 36.91 -23.45 -10.09
N ASP A 95 37.92 -23.74 -9.26
CA ASP A 95 39.28 -23.14 -9.22
C ASP A 95 40.07 -23.16 -10.56
N HIS A 96 39.42 -23.49 -11.67
CA HIS A 96 40.02 -23.71 -12.97
C HIS A 96 40.48 -22.41 -13.67
N CYS A 97 40.17 -21.24 -13.11
CA CYS A 97 40.64 -19.95 -13.66
C CYS A 97 42.06 -19.53 -13.20
N ASN A 98 42.64 -20.17 -12.17
CA ASN A 98 43.95 -19.77 -11.64
C ASN A 98 45.16 -20.52 -12.22
N LYS A 99 44.97 -21.57 -13.03
CA LYS A 99 46.10 -22.35 -13.61
C LYS A 99 46.65 -21.81 -14.94
N VAL A 100 46.01 -20.82 -15.56
CA VAL A 100 46.44 -20.32 -16.89
C VAL A 100 47.50 -19.19 -16.81
N ASN A 101 47.73 -18.59 -15.63
CA ASN A 101 48.63 -17.43 -15.50
C ASN A 101 50.03 -17.73 -14.93
N THR A 102 50.38 -18.98 -14.64
CA THR A 102 51.70 -19.33 -14.06
C THR A 102 52.68 -19.99 -15.02
N THR A 103 52.32 -20.30 -16.27
CA THR A 103 53.22 -20.99 -17.22
C THR A 103 54.01 -20.07 -18.17
N LYS A 104 53.97 -18.74 -18.00
CA LYS A 104 54.76 -17.79 -18.83
C LYS A 104 56.03 -17.23 -18.17
N LYS A 105 56.40 -17.66 -16.96
CA LYS A 105 57.60 -17.15 -16.26
C LYS A 105 58.82 -18.09 -16.25
N GLN A 106 58.80 -19.19 -17.01
CA GLN A 106 59.90 -20.17 -17.04
C GLN A 106 60.43 -20.43 -18.47
N ILE A 107 60.41 -19.45 -19.37
CA ILE A 107 61.19 -19.52 -20.63
C ILE A 107 61.59 -18.10 -21.04
N ILE A 108 62.61 -17.51 -20.39
CA ILE A 108 63.70 -16.69 -20.96
C ILE A 108 64.88 -16.79 -20.00
#